data_AF-A0A2D7SNP4-F1
#
_entry.id   AF-A0A2D7SNP4-F1
#
_cell.length_a   1.000
_cell.length_b   1.000
_cell.length_c   1.000
_cell.angle_alpha   90.00
_cell.angle_beta   90.00
_cell.angle_gamma   90.00
#
_symmetry.space_group_name_H-M   'P 1'
#
loop_
_entity.id
_entity.type
_entity.pdbx_description
1 polymer ?
#
loop_
_entity_poly.entity_id
_entity_poly.type
_entity_poly.pdbx_seq_one_letter_code
_entity_poly.pdbx_strand_id
1 'polypeptide(L)'
;FGKDTKESLETIIIPFEFEAESTALCHGIAAWFDVSFNGTKQEVVLSTSPHTSGTHWYQCRLLFKTPIAINATQKLEGTITMKANSSHSYDINLKVRLSGTSIETASNLHLQDQMYHYLSSSAAAGSTTDYTNYDYYGTSETKNTDSVNGGNWNSYHY
;
A
#
# COMPACT_ATOMS: atom_id res chain seq x y z
N PHE A 1 -25.58 -0.18 -0.06
CA PHE A 1 -25.70 -0.32 -1.52
C PHE A 1 -27.05 0.21 -1.97
N GLY A 2 -27.11 1.42 -2.53
CA GLY A 2 -28.41 1.98 -2.93
C GLY A 2 -28.47 3.47 -3.29
N LYS A 3 -27.34 4.17 -3.39
CA LYS A 3 -27.31 5.59 -3.79
C LYS A 3 -26.28 5.91 -4.87
N ASP A 4 -25.15 5.22 -4.88
CA ASP A 4 -24.10 5.44 -5.88
C ASP A 4 -24.51 4.87 -7.25
N THR A 5 -24.32 5.65 -8.31
CA THR A 5 -24.55 5.20 -9.68
C THR A 5 -23.30 4.53 -10.25
N LYS A 6 -23.43 3.78 -11.35
CA LYS A 6 -22.27 3.19 -12.03
C LYS A 6 -21.26 4.27 -12.42
N GLU A 7 -21.76 5.39 -12.94
CA GLU A 7 -20.96 6.52 -13.41
C GLU A 7 -20.16 7.14 -12.26
N SER A 8 -20.73 7.18 -11.04
CA SER A 8 -20.01 7.67 -9.85
C SER A 8 -18.80 6.81 -9.46
N LEU A 9 -18.78 5.54 -9.89
CA LEU A 9 -17.65 4.63 -9.67
C LEU A 9 -16.63 4.69 -10.80
N GLU A 10 -16.92 5.35 -11.94
CA GLU A 10 -15.94 5.46 -13.04
C GLU A 10 -14.73 6.33 -12.63
N THR A 11 -14.94 7.30 -11.75
CA THR A 11 -13.85 8.12 -11.19
C THR A 11 -14.16 8.45 -9.73
N ILE A 12 -13.32 7.93 -8.84
CA ILE A 12 -13.41 8.15 -7.39
C ILE A 12 -12.27 9.08 -6.99
N ILE A 13 -12.62 10.21 -6.36
CA ILE A 13 -11.66 11.21 -5.89
C ILE A 13 -11.72 11.27 -4.37
N ILE A 14 -10.60 10.95 -3.72
CA ILE A 14 -10.48 10.89 -2.27
C ILE A 14 -9.44 11.93 -1.84
N PRO A 15 -9.86 13.15 -1.45
CA PRO A 15 -8.98 14.11 -0.81
C PRO A 15 -8.64 13.62 0.60
N PHE A 16 -7.42 13.89 1.05
CA PHE A 16 -6.99 13.55 2.42
C PHE A 16 -6.09 14.64 3.00
N GLU A 17 -6.09 14.72 4.33
CA GLU A 17 -5.14 15.46 5.15
C GLU A 17 -4.80 14.59 6.36
N PHE A 18 -3.51 14.38 6.61
CA PHE A 18 -2.99 13.62 7.75
C PHE A 18 -1.98 14.46 8.51
N GLU A 19 -2.11 14.55 9.83
CA GLU A 19 -1.09 15.11 10.70
C GLU A 19 -0.14 14.00 11.16
N ALA A 20 1.16 14.21 11.04
CA ALA A 20 2.15 13.23 11.45
C ALA A 20 2.30 13.20 12.98
N GLU A 21 2.16 12.01 13.56
CA GLU A 21 2.36 11.79 15.00
C GLU A 21 3.84 11.78 15.40
N SER A 22 4.73 11.40 14.48
CA SER A 22 6.17 11.29 14.71
C SER A 22 6.98 11.76 13.50
N THR A 23 8.25 12.12 13.75
CA THR A 23 9.20 12.47 12.70
C THR A 23 9.69 11.20 12.00
N ALA A 24 9.46 11.11 10.68
CA ALA A 24 9.80 9.91 9.91
C ALA A 24 10.00 10.23 8.42
N LEU A 25 10.45 9.22 7.68
CA LEU A 25 10.38 9.21 6.22
C LEU A 25 9.07 8.54 5.79
N CYS A 26 8.14 9.31 5.25
CA CYS A 26 6.87 8.79 4.75
C CYS A 26 7.06 8.21 3.35
N HIS A 27 6.85 6.91 3.21
CA HIS A 27 7.10 6.18 1.96
C HIS A 27 5.84 6.02 1.08
N GLY A 28 4.65 6.22 1.63
CA GLY A 28 3.41 5.92 0.93
C GLY A 28 2.17 6.02 1.82
N ILE A 29 1.02 5.71 1.23
CA ILE A 29 -0.27 5.60 1.91
C ILE A 29 -0.62 4.11 2.06
N ALA A 30 -1.01 3.69 3.26
CA ALA A 30 -1.63 2.39 3.49
C ALA A 30 -3.15 2.53 3.42
N ALA A 31 -3.82 1.60 2.76
CA ALA A 31 -5.27 1.60 2.58
C ALA A 31 -5.85 0.22 2.87
N TRP A 32 -7.02 0.23 3.49
CA TRP A 32 -7.88 -0.93 3.75
C TRP A 32 -9.34 -0.49 3.58
N PHE A 33 -10.27 -1.41 3.76
CA PHE A 33 -11.69 -1.10 3.70
C PHE A 33 -12.48 -1.84 4.77
N ASP A 34 -13.58 -1.21 5.17
CA ASP A 34 -14.60 -1.80 6.02
C ASP A 34 -15.94 -1.81 5.27
N VAL A 35 -16.72 -2.87 5.45
CA VAL A 35 -18.09 -2.99 4.93
C VAL A 35 -19.03 -3.22 6.10
N SER A 36 -19.96 -2.28 6.29
CA SER A 36 -21.05 -2.40 7.27
C SER A 36 -22.31 -2.99 6.62
N PHE A 37 -22.80 -4.08 7.22
CA PHE A 37 -24.06 -4.73 6.88
C PHE A 37 -25.11 -4.36 7.93
N ASN A 38 -25.86 -3.30 7.63
CA ASN A 38 -26.92 -2.78 8.49
C ASN A 38 -28.19 -3.63 8.41
N GLY A 39 -28.25 -4.70 9.19
CA GLY A 39 -29.43 -5.54 9.32
C GLY A 39 -30.51 -4.94 10.22
N THR A 40 -31.72 -5.46 10.15
CA THR A 40 -32.85 -4.98 10.99
C THR A 40 -32.69 -5.29 12.48
N LYS A 41 -31.92 -6.33 12.83
CA LYS A 41 -31.69 -6.75 14.23
C LYS A 41 -30.34 -6.34 14.79
N GLN A 42 -29.32 -6.31 13.93
CA GLN A 42 -27.95 -5.99 14.31
C GLN A 42 -27.16 -5.56 13.07
N GLU A 43 -26.14 -4.74 13.31
CA GLU A 43 -25.10 -4.42 12.35
C GLU A 43 -23.98 -5.46 12.45
N VAL A 44 -23.44 -5.86 11.29
CA VAL A 44 -22.24 -6.70 11.20
C VAL A 44 -21.22 -5.96 10.35
N VAL A 45 -19.95 -5.90 10.78
CA VAL A 45 -18.88 -5.23 10.05
C VAL A 45 -17.84 -6.26 9.60
N LEU A 46 -17.52 -6.25 8.30
CA LEU A 46 -16.33 -6.88 7.76
C LEU A 46 -15.23 -5.82 7.67
N SER A 47 -14.14 -6.00 8.41
CA SER A 47 -13.00 -5.07 8.38
C SER A 47 -11.74 -5.77 7.90
N THR A 48 -11.01 -5.11 6.99
CA THR A 48 -9.67 -5.54 6.51
C THR A 48 -8.54 -4.72 7.13
N SER A 49 -8.85 -3.94 8.16
CA SER A 49 -7.88 -3.13 8.91
C SER A 49 -6.67 -3.93 9.38
N PRO A 50 -5.46 -3.34 9.40
CA PRO A 50 -4.29 -4.00 9.99
C PRO A 50 -4.44 -4.26 11.50
N HIS A 51 -5.46 -3.68 12.15
CA HIS A 51 -5.76 -3.89 13.56
C HIS A 51 -6.76 -5.03 13.83
N THR A 52 -7.30 -5.67 12.79
CA THR A 52 -8.21 -6.82 12.90
C THR A 52 -7.53 -8.10 12.44
N SER A 53 -8.22 -9.24 12.59
CA SER A 53 -7.70 -10.53 12.10
C SER A 53 -7.50 -10.48 10.58
N GLY A 54 -6.37 -11.03 10.12
CA GLY A 54 -6.01 -11.03 8.71
C GLY A 54 -7.08 -11.67 7.83
N THR A 55 -7.32 -11.06 6.67
CA THR A 55 -8.22 -11.57 5.65
C THR A 55 -7.43 -11.82 4.36
N HIS A 56 -7.99 -12.58 3.42
CA HIS A 56 -7.33 -12.82 2.12
C HIS A 56 -7.18 -11.56 1.26
N TRP A 57 -7.87 -10.45 1.60
CA TRP A 57 -7.72 -9.17 0.93
C TRP A 57 -6.44 -8.44 1.32
N TYR A 58 -5.85 -8.77 2.48
CA TYR A 58 -4.71 -8.04 3.05
C TYR A 58 -4.97 -6.52 3.07
N GLN A 59 -3.91 -5.71 3.01
CA GLN A 59 -3.95 -4.26 2.88
C GLN A 59 -3.22 -3.81 1.62
N CYS A 60 -3.59 -2.64 1.10
CA CYS A 60 -2.94 -2.02 -0.05
C CYS A 60 -1.92 -0.97 0.42
N ARG A 61 -0.74 -0.93 -0.20
CA ARG A 61 0.28 0.11 0.03
C ARG A 61 0.54 0.87 -1.27
N LEU A 62 0.20 2.16 -1.28
CA LEU A 62 0.40 3.06 -2.40
C LEU A 62 1.69 3.86 -2.17
N LEU A 63 2.80 3.36 -2.74
CA LEU A 63 4.11 3.95 -2.50
C LEU A 63 4.32 5.25 -3.29
N PHE A 64 5.01 6.19 -2.67
CA PHE A 64 5.52 7.39 -3.33
C PHE A 64 6.72 7.03 -4.19
N LYS A 65 6.89 7.73 -5.32
CA LYS A 65 8.13 7.62 -6.10
C LYS A 65 9.34 8.14 -5.32
N THR A 66 9.13 9.24 -4.59
CA THR A 66 10.13 9.83 -3.69
C THR A 66 9.50 9.95 -2.31
N PRO A 67 10.06 9.30 -1.27
CA PRO A 67 9.60 9.44 0.10
C PRO A 67 9.71 10.90 0.59
N ILE A 68 8.80 11.32 1.47
CA ILE A 68 8.77 12.67 2.05
C ILE A 68 9.24 12.60 3.49
N ALA A 69 10.30 13.34 3.84
CA ALA A 69 10.67 13.55 5.22
C ALA A 69 9.64 14.47 5.88
N ILE A 70 9.04 14.00 6.97
CA ILE A 70 8.00 14.71 7.71
C ILE A 70 8.34 14.75 9.20
N ASN A 71 8.15 15.90 9.83
CA ASN A 71 8.27 16.04 11.28
C ASN A 71 6.92 15.83 11.96
N ALA A 72 6.96 15.45 13.24
CA ALA A 72 5.77 15.44 14.08
C ALA A 72 5.01 16.79 13.98
N THR A 73 3.68 16.74 14.01
CA THR A 73 2.74 17.87 13.87
C THR A 73 2.68 18.53 12.47
N GLN A 74 3.56 18.17 11.54
CA GLN A 74 3.40 18.59 10.14
C GLN A 74 2.28 17.79 9.45
N LYS A 75 1.71 18.37 8.40
CA LYS A 75 0.58 17.78 7.69
C LYS A 75 0.96 17.34 6.28
N LEU A 76 0.55 16.13 5.90
CA LEU A 76 0.48 15.70 4.50
C LEU A 76 -0.93 15.91 4.00
N GLU A 77 -1.06 16.54 2.83
CA GLU A 77 -2.34 16.70 2.16
C GLU A 77 -2.22 16.22 0.72
N GLY A 78 -3.33 15.73 0.17
CA GLY A 78 -3.26 15.11 -1.13
C GLY A 78 -4.59 14.62 -1.66
N THR A 79 -4.50 13.87 -2.75
CA THR A 79 -5.65 13.29 -3.41
C THR A 79 -5.28 11.96 -4.02
N ILE A 80 -6.11 10.95 -3.78
CA ILE A 80 -6.13 9.70 -4.51
C ILE A 80 -7.23 9.82 -5.57
N THR A 81 -6.86 9.78 -6.85
CA THR A 81 -7.81 9.70 -7.95
C THR A 81 -7.76 8.30 -8.53
N MET A 82 -8.86 7.56 -8.44
CA MET A 82 -8.99 6.22 -9.00
C MET A 82 -9.91 6.29 -10.22
N LYS A 83 -9.40 5.94 -11.39
CA LYS A 83 -10.18 5.90 -12.63
C LYS A 83 -10.36 4.47 -13.11
N ALA A 84 -11.59 4.03 -13.32
CA ALA A 84 -11.87 2.70 -13.83
C ALA A 84 -11.24 2.51 -15.22
N ASN A 85 -10.61 1.37 -15.43
CA ASN A 85 -9.93 1.02 -16.69
C ASN A 85 -10.59 -0.20 -17.35
N SER A 86 -10.16 -0.51 -18.58
CA SER A 86 -10.70 -1.63 -19.37
C SER A 86 -10.29 -3.01 -18.83
N SER A 87 -9.39 -3.08 -17.85
CA SER A 87 -8.94 -4.31 -17.20
C SER A 87 -9.79 -4.67 -15.97
N HIS A 88 -10.99 -4.11 -15.82
CA HIS A 88 -11.86 -4.29 -14.66
C HIS A 88 -11.18 -3.90 -13.34
N SER A 89 -10.32 -2.89 -13.40
CA SER A 89 -9.51 -2.38 -12.30
C SER A 89 -9.48 -0.85 -12.33
N TYR A 90 -8.62 -0.23 -11.53
CA TYR A 90 -8.44 1.22 -11.47
C TYR A 90 -6.99 1.64 -11.73
N ASP A 91 -6.85 2.71 -12.52
CA ASP A 91 -5.62 3.49 -12.57
C ASP A 91 -5.67 4.51 -11.43
N ILE A 92 -4.65 4.52 -10.59
CA ILE A 92 -4.56 5.36 -9.40
C ILE A 92 -3.53 6.46 -9.65
N ASN A 93 -3.98 7.72 -9.62
CA ASN A 93 -3.10 8.88 -9.51
C ASN A 93 -3.10 9.37 -8.06
N LEU A 94 -1.97 9.20 -7.39
CA LEU A 94 -1.74 9.68 -6.03
C LEU A 94 -0.90 10.95 -6.10
N LYS A 95 -1.41 12.05 -5.54
CA LYS A 95 -0.67 13.31 -5.37
C LYS A 95 -0.63 13.64 -3.89
N VAL A 96 0.56 13.98 -3.39
CA VAL A 96 0.77 14.31 -1.97
C VAL A 96 1.71 15.50 -1.88
N ARG A 97 1.44 16.42 -0.96
CA ARG A 97 2.35 17.50 -0.59
C ARG A 97 2.48 17.61 0.92
N LEU A 98 3.63 18.10 1.37
CA LEU A 98 3.83 18.55 2.74
C LEU A 98 3.28 19.97 2.88
N SER A 99 2.26 20.14 3.71
CA SER A 99 1.50 21.38 3.82
C SER A 99 2.40 22.57 4.19
N GLY A 100 2.14 23.71 3.54
CA GLY A 100 2.93 24.93 3.73
C GLY A 100 4.32 24.93 3.08
N THR A 101 4.67 23.91 2.29
CA THR A 101 5.96 23.81 1.59
C THR A 101 5.78 23.55 0.09
N SER A 102 6.87 23.61 -0.67
CA SER A 102 6.92 23.17 -2.07
C SER A 102 7.26 21.68 -2.24
N ILE A 103 7.31 20.90 -1.15
CA ILE A 103 7.65 19.48 -1.20
C ILE A 103 6.40 18.70 -1.59
N GLU A 104 6.48 18.02 -2.74
CA GLU A 104 5.41 17.21 -3.28
C GLU A 104 5.94 15.94 -3.93
N THR A 105 5.08 14.94 -4.04
CA THR A 105 5.35 13.67 -4.73
C THR A 105 4.09 13.18 -5.41
N ALA A 106 4.25 12.47 -6.51
CA ALA A 106 3.14 11.87 -7.24
C ALA A 106 3.50 10.48 -7.76
N SER A 107 2.53 9.58 -7.74
CA SER A 107 2.64 8.22 -8.24
C SER A 107 1.46 7.87 -9.14
N ASN A 108 1.73 7.18 -10.24
CA ASN A 108 0.72 6.51 -11.05
C ASN A 108 0.86 5.01 -10.81
N LEU A 109 -0.20 4.37 -10.33
CA LEU A 109 -0.22 2.97 -9.95
C LEU A 109 -1.37 2.28 -10.68
N HIS A 110 -1.15 1.07 -11.19
CA HIS A 110 -2.20 0.25 -11.78
C HIS A 110 -2.62 -0.77 -10.74
N LEU A 111 -3.88 -0.73 -10.30
CA LEU A 111 -4.35 -1.58 -9.20
C LEU A 111 -4.37 -3.07 -9.56
N GLN A 112 -4.31 -3.41 -10.85
CA GLN A 112 -4.17 -4.79 -11.33
C GLN A 112 -2.74 -5.33 -11.23
N ASP A 113 -1.73 -4.46 -11.19
CA ASP A 113 -0.31 -4.84 -11.16
C ASP A 113 0.18 -4.98 -9.70
N GLN A 114 -0.46 -5.89 -8.95
CA GLN A 114 -0.18 -6.04 -7.52
C GLN A 114 1.08 -6.88 -7.28
N MET A 115 2.01 -6.33 -6.50
CA MET A 115 3.13 -7.08 -5.95
C MET A 115 2.75 -7.67 -4.58
N TYR A 116 2.61 -8.99 -4.52
CA TYR A 116 2.34 -9.70 -3.27
C TYR A 116 3.64 -9.94 -2.50
N HIS A 117 3.84 -9.20 -1.40
CA HIS A 117 4.90 -9.45 -0.44
C HIS A 117 4.33 -10.09 0.81
N TYR A 118 4.57 -11.39 1.00
CA TYR A 118 4.28 -12.07 2.25
C TYR A 118 5.43 -11.84 3.23
N LEU A 119 5.19 -11.03 4.26
CA LEU A 119 6.08 -11.01 5.42
C LEU A 119 5.73 -12.24 6.27
N SER A 120 6.40 -13.36 6.06
CA SER A 120 6.27 -14.47 7.00
C SER A 120 6.82 -14.00 8.35
N SER A 121 6.03 -14.12 9.41
CA SER A 121 6.51 -13.97 10.78
C SER A 121 7.39 -15.17 11.15
N SER A 122 8.58 -15.24 10.57
CA SER A 122 9.63 -16.18 10.95
C SER A 122 10.87 -15.40 11.36
N ALA A 123 10.72 -14.59 12.41
CA ALA A 123 11.84 -14.13 13.23
C ALA A 123 11.67 -14.72 14.64
N ALA A 124 11.57 -16.05 14.73
CA ALA A 124 11.99 -16.75 15.92
C ALA A 124 13.52 -16.85 15.86
N ALA A 125 14.17 -16.43 16.95
CA ALA A 125 15.61 -16.32 17.07
C ALA A 125 16.35 -17.58 16.58
N GLY A 126 17.32 -17.37 15.68
CA GLY A 126 18.41 -18.32 15.43
C GLY A 126 18.09 -19.50 14.53
N SER A 127 17.96 -19.26 13.23
CA SER A 127 18.34 -20.27 12.22
C SER A 127 18.61 -19.57 10.89
N THR A 128 19.87 -19.57 10.47
CA THR A 128 20.30 -19.17 9.14
C THR A 128 19.63 -20.10 8.12
N THR A 129 18.70 -19.57 7.34
CA THR A 129 18.18 -20.28 6.16
C THR A 129 18.20 -19.30 4.99
N ASP A 130 19.00 -19.62 3.99
CA ASP A 130 19.13 -18.92 2.72
C ASP A 130 17.76 -18.67 2.08
N TYR A 131 17.45 -17.40 1.81
CA TYR A 131 16.33 -17.01 0.97
C TYR A 131 16.80 -16.96 -0.48
N THR A 132 16.80 -18.11 -1.15
CA THR A 132 16.75 -18.16 -2.61
C THR A 132 15.68 -19.17 -3.02
N ASN A 133 14.49 -18.70 -3.36
CA ASN A 133 13.65 -19.42 -4.31
C ASN A 133 12.66 -18.48 -5.01
N TYR A 134 13.14 -17.83 -6.07
CA TYR A 134 12.30 -17.51 -7.22
C TYR A 134 12.57 -18.60 -8.24
N ASP A 135 11.61 -19.50 -8.44
CA ASP A 135 11.49 -20.34 -9.63
C ASP A 135 10.00 -20.69 -9.79
N TYR A 136 9.37 -20.80 -10.95
CA TYR A 136 9.63 -20.40 -12.33
C TYR A 136 8.50 -21.03 -13.16
N TYR A 137 7.87 -20.28 -14.07
CA TYR A 137 7.23 -20.85 -15.25
C TYR A 137 7.88 -20.20 -16.48
N GLY A 138 8.77 -20.90 -17.18
CA GLY A 138 9.07 -20.61 -18.58
C GLY A 138 10.52 -20.70 -19.05
N THR A 139 10.96 -21.92 -19.39
CA THR A 139 12.02 -22.33 -20.36
C THR A 139 13.51 -22.13 -20.05
N SER A 140 14.16 -23.25 -19.72
CA SER A 140 15.60 -23.55 -19.69
C SER A 140 16.54 -22.67 -20.53
N GLU A 141 17.54 -22.05 -19.89
CA GLU A 141 18.90 -21.83 -20.41
C GLU A 141 19.88 -21.40 -19.28
N THR A 142 21.13 -21.84 -19.36
CA THR A 142 22.13 -21.92 -18.27
C THR A 142 23.13 -20.75 -18.15
N LYS A 143 23.53 -20.44 -16.89
CA LYS A 143 24.76 -19.74 -16.36
C LYS A 143 24.94 -18.25 -16.72
N ASN A 144 25.33 -17.33 -15.84
CA ASN A 144 26.49 -17.32 -14.93
C ASN A 144 26.32 -16.25 -13.82
N THR A 145 26.88 -16.47 -12.62
CA THR A 145 26.76 -15.59 -11.43
C THR A 145 27.91 -14.60 -11.33
N ASP A 146 27.62 -13.31 -11.10
CA ASP A 146 28.55 -12.37 -10.46
C ASP A 146 27.82 -11.61 -9.35
N SER A 147 28.32 -11.77 -8.12
CA SER A 147 27.77 -11.24 -6.87
C SER A 147 28.27 -9.82 -6.56
N VAL A 148 27.36 -8.89 -6.24
CA VAL A 148 27.70 -7.65 -5.53
C VAL A 148 26.72 -7.40 -4.38
N ASN A 149 27.29 -7.24 -3.18
CA ASN A 149 26.65 -7.14 -1.87
C ASN A 149 25.62 -5.99 -1.73
N GLY A 150 24.40 -6.32 -1.29
CA GLY A 150 23.38 -5.37 -0.82
C GLY A 150 23.42 -5.19 0.69
N GLY A 151 23.58 -3.94 1.14
CA GLY A 151 23.65 -3.54 2.55
C GLY A 151 22.35 -3.79 3.34
N ASN A 152 22.55 -4.16 4.61
CA ASN A 152 21.56 -4.64 5.57
C ASN A 152 20.80 -3.46 6.23
N TRP A 153 19.47 -3.38 6.05
CA TRP A 153 18.60 -2.35 6.63
C TRP A 153 17.66 -2.96 7.68
N ASN A 154 18.18 -3.27 8.86
CA ASN A 154 17.38 -3.69 10.00
C ASN A 154 17.68 -2.82 11.21
N SER A 155 16.97 -1.71 11.36
CA SER A 155 16.65 -1.15 12.68
C SER A 155 15.63 -0.03 12.53
N TYR A 156 14.36 -0.27 12.84
CA TYR A 156 13.48 0.64 13.60
C TYR A 156 12.29 -0.19 14.09
N HIS A 157 12.20 -0.34 15.42
CA HIS A 157 11.00 -0.81 16.11
C HIS A 157 10.10 0.41 16.41
N TYR A 158 8.79 0.16 16.41
CA TYR A 158 7.69 1.10 16.65
C TYR A 158 7.89 2.05 17.83
#